data_AF-A0A381VGI4-F1
#
_entry.id   AF-A0A381VGI4-F1
#
_cell.length_a   1.000
_cell.length_b   1.000
_cell.length_c   1.000
_cell.angle_alpha   90.00
_cell.angle_beta   90.00
_cell.angle_gamma   90.00
#
_symmetry.space_group_name_H-M   'P 1'
#
loop_
_entity.id
_entity.type
_entity.pdbx_description
1 polymer ?
#
loop_
_entity_poly.entity_id
_entity_poly.type
_entity_poly.pdbx_seq_one_letter_code
_entity_poly.pdbx_strand_id
1 'polypeptide(L)' 'VDEKRTVGVIVEVEAYVGTEDPASHAASRIGRTRRNETMFGRSGIAYVYLSYGVHWCLNVVTGSVGEPSAILVRA' A
#
# COMPACT_ATOMS: atom_id res chain seq x y z
N VAL A 1 -22.19 12.97 0.44
CA VAL A 1 -21.57 12.45 -0.79
C VAL A 1 -22.72 11.97 -1.64
N ASP A 2 -22.98 12.65 -2.75
CA ASP A 2 -24.08 12.28 -3.66
C ASP A 2 -23.87 10.83 -4.10
N GLU A 3 -24.92 10.02 -4.13
CA GLU A 3 -24.94 8.55 -4.33
C GLU A 3 -24.37 8.05 -5.69
N LYS A 4 -23.54 8.85 -6.36
CA LYS A 4 -22.88 8.51 -7.61
C LYS A 4 -21.77 7.49 -7.35
N ARG A 5 -21.94 6.30 -7.93
CA ARG A 5 -20.92 5.25 -7.95
C ARG A 5 -19.88 5.53 -9.02
N THR A 6 -18.62 5.63 -8.63
CA THR A 6 -17.47 5.62 -9.55
C THR A 6 -16.93 4.20 -9.68
N VAL A 7 -16.59 3.78 -10.91
CA VAL A 7 -15.97 2.48 -11.20
C VAL A 7 -14.84 2.65 -12.19
N GLY A 8 -13.80 1.82 -12.06
CA GLY A 8 -12.66 1.76 -12.98
C GLY A 8 -12.07 0.35 -12.95
N VAL A 9 -11.55 -0.10 -14.09
CA VAL A 9 -10.78 -1.35 -14.16
C VAL A 9 -9.34 -1.00 -13.86
N ILE A 10 -8.73 -1.69 -12.89
CA ILE A 10 -7.30 -1.56 -12.62
C ILE A 10 -6.54 -2.21 -13.77
N VAL A 11 -5.69 -1.43 -14.44
CA VAL A 11 -4.87 -1.87 -15.58
C VAL A 11 -3.37 -1.88 -15.26
N GLU A 12 -2.94 -1.21 -14.20
CA GLU A 12 -1.54 -1.18 -13.78
C GLU A 12 -1.40 -1.25 -12.25
N VAL A 13 -0.54 -2.17 -11.79
CA VAL A 13 -0.13 -2.29 -10.38
C VAL A 13 1.38 -2.47 -10.27
N GLU A 14 1.97 -2.00 -9.17
CA GLU A 14 3.37 -2.25 -8.80
C GLU A 14 3.43 -3.04 -7.50
N ALA A 15 4.19 -4.13 -7.47
CA ALA A 15 4.32 -5.00 -6.31
C ALA A 15 5.48 -4.56 -5.42
N TYR A 16 5.25 -4.52 -4.11
CA TYR A 16 6.27 -4.36 -3.08
C TYR A 16 6.35 -5.63 -2.24
N VAL A 17 7.50 -6.31 -2.28
CA VAL A 17 7.70 -7.64 -1.66
C VAL A 17 8.19 -7.51 -0.21
N GLY A 18 7.51 -6.68 0.56
CA GLY A 18 7.74 -6.55 2.00
C GLY A 18 9.13 -6.06 2.38
N THR A 19 9.75 -6.76 3.34
CA THR A 19 10.99 -6.36 4.03
C THR A 19 12.24 -6.52 3.18
N GLU A 20 12.20 -7.36 2.15
CA GLU A 20 13.33 -7.62 1.24
C GLU A 20 13.42 -6.59 0.12
N ASP A 21 12.33 -5.89 -0.18
CA ASP A 21 12.27 -4.88 -1.21
C ASP A 21 12.83 -3.54 -0.71
N PRO A 22 13.96 -3.05 -1.24
CA PRO A 22 14.56 -1.79 -0.79
C PRO A 22 13.73 -0.54 -1.14
N ALA A 23 12.81 -0.63 -2.11
CA ALA A 23 11.90 0.45 -2.50
C ALA A 23 10.63 0.48 -1.64
N SER A 24 10.31 -0.60 -0.93
CA SER A 24 9.14 -0.68 -0.06
C SER A 24 9.24 0.28 1.13
N HIS A 25 8.10 0.86 1.52
CA HIS A 25 7.99 1.57 2.79
C HIS A 25 8.19 0.67 4.01
N ALA A 26 8.10 -0.64 3.85
CA ALA A 26 8.35 -1.63 4.89
C ALA A 26 9.70 -2.34 4.75
N ALA A 27 10.61 -1.84 3.90
CA ALA A 27 11.96 -2.37 3.74
C ALA A 27 12.65 -2.55 5.11
N SER A 28 13.46 -3.61 5.27
CA SER A 28 14.13 -3.93 6.54
C SER A 28 14.92 -2.75 7.12
N ARG A 29 15.53 -1.91 6.26
CA ARG A 29 16.27 -0.70 6.67
C ARG A 29 15.40 0.40 7.28
N ILE A 30 14.09 0.40 7.02
CA ILE A 30 13.11 1.34 7.57
C ILE A 30 12.44 0.73 8.80
N GLY A 31 12.14 -0.57 8.73
CA GLY A 31 11.41 -1.29 9.77
C GLY A 31 9.95 -0.87 9.89
N ARG A 32 9.30 -1.34 10.95
CA ARG A 32 7.91 -1.00 11.27
C ARG A 32 7.83 0.37 11.93
N THR A 33 6.97 1.22 11.41
CA THR A 33 6.74 2.60 11.86
C THR A 33 5.25 2.86 11.96
N ARG A 34 4.86 3.89 12.71
CA ARG A 34 3.44 4.30 12.78
C ARG A 34 2.83 4.59 11.40
N ARG A 35 3.64 5.05 10.43
CA ARG A 35 3.20 5.36 9.07
C ARG A 35 2.89 4.11 8.26
N ASN A 36 3.71 3.07 8.35
CA ASN A 36 3.56 1.85 7.55
C ASN A 36 2.90 0.70 8.33
N GLU A 37 2.47 0.94 9.57
CA GLU A 37 1.84 -0.02 10.47
C GLU A 37 0.76 -0.88 9.80
N THR A 38 -0.09 -0.24 8.98
CA THR A 38 -1.15 -0.90 8.22
C THR A 38 -0.63 -2.01 7.31
N MET A 39 0.58 -1.87 6.74
CA MET A 39 1.18 -2.88 5.87
C MET A 39 1.43 -4.20 6.60
N PHE A 40 1.62 -4.18 7.93
CA PHE A 40 1.82 -5.37 8.76
C PHE A 40 0.50 -6.00 9.23
N GLY A 41 -0.65 -5.45 8.81
CA GLY A 41 -1.98 -5.93 9.15
C GLY A 41 -2.46 -7.10 8.28
N ARG A 42 -3.77 -7.33 8.26
CA ARG A 42 -4.39 -8.37 7.42
C ARG A 42 -4.34 -7.96 5.93
N SER A 43 -4.19 -8.95 5.05
CA SER A 43 -4.43 -8.80 3.60
C SER A 43 -5.81 -8.18 3.29
N GLY A 44 -5.86 -7.42 2.20
CA GLY A 44 -7.04 -6.70 1.71
C GLY A 44 -7.29 -5.33 2.36
N ILE A 45 -6.41 -4.88 3.26
CA ILE A 45 -6.52 -3.55 3.87
C ILE A 45 -5.86 -2.51 2.96
N ALA A 46 -6.49 -1.35 2.82
CA ALA A 46 -5.92 -0.22 2.10
C ALA A 46 -4.82 0.46 2.93
N TYR A 47 -3.63 0.59 2.34
CA TYR A 47 -2.56 1.43 2.85
C TYR A 47 -2.43 2.68 1.97
N VAL A 48 -2.89 3.81 2.48
CA VAL A 48 -2.88 5.09 1.75
C VAL A 48 -1.88 6.04 2.40
N TYR A 49 -1.04 6.67 1.60
CA TYR A 49 -0.08 7.66 2.08
C TYR A 49 0.00 8.88 1.17
N LEU A 50 0.45 10.00 1.73
CA LEU A 50 0.70 11.23 1.01
C LEU A 50 2.14 11.25 0.47
N SER A 51 2.28 11.27 -0.84
CA SER A 51 3.54 11.41 -1.58
C SER A 51 3.83 12.88 -1.85
N TYR A 52 5.05 13.31 -1.53
CA TYR A 52 5.54 14.69 -1.68
C TYR A 52 4.65 15.78 -1.05
N GLY A 53 3.75 15.42 -0.12
CA GLY A 53 2.80 16.36 0.48
C GLY A 53 1.61 16.71 -0.42
N VAL A 54 1.47 16.12 -1.62
CA VAL A 54 0.50 16.58 -2.63
C VAL A 54 -0.32 15.48 -3.31
N HIS A 55 0.17 14.23 -3.39
CA HIS A 55 -0.52 13.14 -4.08
C HIS A 55 -0.80 11.98 -3.16
N TRP A 56 -2.03 11.46 -3.15
CA TRP A 56 -2.37 10.25 -2.39
C TRP A 56 -2.09 9.00 -3.22
N CYS A 57 -1.34 8.05 -2.65
CA CYS A 57 -1.03 6.77 -3.27
C CYS A 57 -1.81 5.65 -2.56
N LEU A 58 -2.59 4.88 -3.31
CA LEU A 58 -3.41 3.78 -2.81
C LEU A 58 -2.67 2.44 -2.97
N ASN A 59 -2.40 1.79 -1.86
CA ASN A 59 -1.88 0.43 -1.84
C ASN A 59 -2.90 -0.53 -1.24
N VAL A 60 -2.82 -1.80 -1.62
CA VAL A 60 -3.57 -2.90 -1.01
C VAL A 60 -2.57 -3.86 -0.40
N VAL A 61 -2.68 -4.12 0.90
CA VAL A 61 -1.86 -5.11 1.60
C VAL A 61 -2.21 -6.50 1.07
N THR A 62 -1.19 -7.27 0.71
CA THR A 62 -1.35 -8.60 0.09
C THR A 62 -0.83 -9.72 0.99
N GLY A 63 0.15 -9.45 1.86
CA GLY A 63 0.75 -10.45 2.74
C GLY A 63 -0.11 -10.86 3.94
N SER A 64 0.35 -11.91 4.63
CA SER A 64 -0.23 -12.35 5.90
C SER A 64 0.03 -11.30 7.00
N VAL A 65 -0.65 -11.43 8.14
CA VAL A 65 -0.37 -10.57 9.31
C VAL A 65 1.11 -10.68 9.68
N GLY A 66 1.80 -9.54 9.75
CA GLY A 66 3.25 -9.46 10.00
C GLY A 66 4.14 -9.50 8.75
N GLU A 67 3.59 -9.83 7.57
CA GLU A 67 4.31 -9.88 6.29
C GLU A 67 3.91 -8.66 5.43
N PRO A 68 4.73 -7.60 5.36
CA PRO A 68 4.29 -6.30 4.85
C PRO A 68 4.34 -6.18 3.32
N SER A 69 3.85 -7.18 2.61
CA SER A 69 3.73 -7.13 1.14
C SER A 69 2.48 -6.34 0.72
N ALA A 70 2.59 -5.58 -0.35
CA ALA A 70 1.49 -4.79 -0.89
C ALA A 70 1.61 -4.58 -2.40
N ILE A 71 0.52 -4.15 -3.03
CA ILE A 71 0.53 -3.59 -4.38
C ILE A 71 0.13 -2.11 -4.35
N LEU A 72 0.76 -1.26 -5.15
CA LEU A 72 0.33 0.09 -5.47
C LEU A 72 -0.54 0.06 -6.73
N VAL A 73 -1.73 0.67 -6.67
CA VAL A 73 -2.58 0.88 -7.86
C VAL A 73 -2.07 2.11 -8.62
N ARG A 74 -1.71 1.93 -9.89
CA ARG A 74 -1.11 2.98 -10.72
C ARG A 74 -2.03 3.51 -11.83
N ALA A 75 -2.86 2.64 -12.41
CA ALA A 75 -3.88 2.99 -13.41
C ALA A 75 -5.02 1.96 -13.42
#